data_AF-A0A507E4M6-F1
#
_entry.id   AF-A0A507E4M6-F1
#
_cell.length_a   1.000
_cell.length_b   1.000
_cell.length_c   1.000
_cell.angle_alpha   90.00
_cell.angle_beta   90.00
_cell.angle_gamma   90.00
#
_symmetry.space_group_name_H-M   'P 1'
#
loop_
_entity.id
_entity.type
_entity.pdbx_description
1 polymer ?
#
loop_
_entity_poly.entity_id
_entity_poly.type
_entity_poly.pdbx_seq_one_letter_code
_entity_poly.pdbx_strand_id
1 'polypeptide(L)'
;MPNRKCARKTCQPPFLRNVFRNQIKCKDFTPATGAKYSLTAPSRNGSNKFVTLINLISKINVTKRLTDTCSHFSQSLSTARTPTPIKTMAADIPTTSDASKFATKSAIQADRFIIYTRPQSVLRFSHDVLSGSLTVSICESDKSRPSIIKKSSSAIQSFFSNSKVSPSRLIYITAGLAFDPASPKPFGGPKTHPGYVEYDGTTVASLLQYLVESSFKRYWACRGREALDFVASCVNRARKLHYAGNADILNELMLKGMKKAGHIAWNKSATIPEALRHRQEVQSDVQTSEVRFTSRQSRVKKPV
;
A
#
# COMPACT_ATOMS: atom_id res chain seq x y z
N MET A 1 -52.12 -29.36 -44.81
CA MET A 1 -50.70 -29.77 -44.65
C MET A 1 -50.10 -28.96 -43.50
N PRO A 2 -49.49 -29.61 -42.48
CA PRO A 2 -49.57 -29.12 -41.11
C PRO A 2 -48.38 -28.27 -40.63
N ASN A 3 -48.73 -27.35 -39.73
CA ASN A 3 -47.89 -26.59 -38.81
C ASN A 3 -46.97 -27.51 -37.98
N ARG A 4 -45.66 -27.24 -37.96
CA ARG A 4 -44.73 -27.82 -36.96
C ARG A 4 -44.08 -26.71 -36.15
N LYS A 5 -44.59 -26.52 -34.93
CA LYS A 5 -43.96 -25.74 -33.84
C LYS A 5 -42.79 -26.55 -33.27
N CYS A 6 -41.57 -26.05 -33.39
CA CYS A 6 -40.41 -26.58 -32.67
C CYS A 6 -40.18 -25.77 -31.38
N ALA A 7 -40.54 -26.36 -30.24
CA ALA A 7 -40.21 -25.85 -28.92
C ALA A 7 -38.71 -26.07 -28.64
N ARG A 8 -37.95 -24.98 -28.43
CA ARG A 8 -36.59 -25.07 -27.90
C ARG A 8 -36.64 -25.05 -26.37
N LYS A 9 -36.42 -26.23 -25.76
CA LYS A 9 -35.99 -26.37 -24.36
C LYS A 9 -34.56 -25.83 -24.25
N THR A 10 -34.36 -24.76 -23.48
CA THR A 10 -33.03 -24.33 -23.04
C THR A 10 -32.62 -25.12 -21.80
N CYS A 11 -31.62 -25.99 -21.95
CA CYS A 11 -30.85 -26.54 -20.85
C CYS A 11 -29.98 -25.43 -20.24
N GLN A 12 -30.20 -25.09 -18.97
CA GLN A 12 -29.25 -24.32 -18.18
C GLN A 12 -28.07 -25.22 -17.76
N PRO A 13 -26.81 -24.77 -17.88
CA PRO A 13 -25.72 -25.35 -17.12
C PRO A 13 -25.61 -24.70 -15.72
N PRO A 14 -25.45 -25.49 -14.64
CA PRO A 14 -25.13 -24.96 -13.34
C PRO A 14 -23.63 -24.63 -13.27
N PHE A 15 -23.27 -23.35 -13.30
CA PHE A 15 -21.91 -22.94 -12.90
C PHE A 15 -21.87 -22.76 -11.39
N LEU A 16 -21.55 -23.87 -10.71
CA LEU A 16 -20.96 -23.85 -9.39
C LEU A 16 -19.53 -23.29 -9.50
N ARG A 17 -19.25 -22.19 -8.79
CA ARG A 17 -17.88 -21.91 -8.34
C ARG A 17 -17.86 -21.74 -6.83
N ASN A 18 -17.31 -22.78 -6.22
CA ASN A 18 -16.90 -22.90 -4.84
C ASN A 18 -16.06 -21.70 -4.42
N VAL A 19 -16.62 -20.91 -3.50
CA VAL A 19 -15.87 -19.97 -2.68
C VAL A 19 -15.13 -20.81 -1.64
N PHE A 20 -13.86 -21.14 -1.91
CA PHE A 20 -12.95 -21.58 -0.86
C PHE A 20 -12.66 -20.38 0.05
N ARG A 21 -13.49 -20.24 1.09
CA ARG A 21 -13.19 -19.46 2.30
C ARG A 21 -11.95 -20.07 2.96
N ASN A 22 -10.77 -19.50 2.73
CA ASN A 22 -9.69 -19.62 3.71
C ASN A 22 -10.01 -18.70 4.88
N GLN A 23 -10.90 -19.19 5.76
CA GLN A 23 -11.13 -18.62 7.07
C GLN A 23 -9.89 -18.86 7.93
N ILE A 24 -9.01 -17.87 8.04
CA ILE A 24 -8.23 -17.71 9.26
C ILE A 24 -9.25 -17.28 10.32
N LYS A 25 -9.75 -18.27 11.07
CA LYS A 25 -10.73 -18.09 12.14
C LYS A 25 -10.02 -17.39 13.31
N CYS A 26 -9.87 -16.07 13.23
CA CYS A 26 -9.58 -15.25 14.40
C CYS A 26 -10.85 -15.25 15.27
N LYS A 27 -10.86 -16.09 16.31
CA LYS A 27 -11.92 -16.09 17.32
C LYS A 27 -12.06 -14.69 17.93
N ASP A 28 -13.32 -14.32 18.14
CA ASP A 28 -13.78 -13.04 18.67
C ASP A 28 -13.09 -12.68 19.98
N PHE A 29 -12.57 -11.45 20.06
CA PHE A 29 -12.14 -10.82 21.30
C PHE A 29 -13.19 -9.77 21.65
N THR A 30 -14.08 -10.13 22.59
CA THR A 30 -15.05 -9.21 23.20
C THR A 30 -14.32 -8.14 24.01
N PRO A 31 -14.55 -6.83 23.76
CA PRO A 31 -14.08 -5.80 24.66
C PRO A 31 -14.99 -5.73 25.90
N ALA A 32 -14.37 -5.79 27.08
CA ALA A 32 -15.03 -5.56 28.35
C ALA A 32 -15.61 -4.14 28.42
N THR A 33 -16.92 -4.07 28.62
CA THR A 33 -17.68 -2.88 29.06
C THR A 33 -17.24 -2.45 30.45
N GLY A 34 -16.94 -1.17 30.64
CA GLY A 34 -16.87 -0.59 31.99
C GLY A 34 -16.00 0.66 32.12
N ALA A 35 -16.47 1.80 31.62
CA ALA A 35 -16.00 3.10 32.11
C ALA A 35 -17.18 4.09 32.15
N LYS A 36 -17.67 4.35 33.37
CA LYS A 36 -18.61 5.44 33.67
C LYS A 36 -17.83 6.75 33.62
N TYR A 37 -18.27 7.69 32.79
CA TYR A 37 -17.80 9.07 32.84
C TYR A 37 -18.92 9.93 33.42
N SER A 38 -18.67 10.51 34.58
CA SER A 38 -19.50 11.56 35.17
C SER A 38 -19.27 12.87 34.40
N LEU A 39 -20.35 13.44 33.88
CA LEU A 39 -20.38 14.76 33.25
C LEU A 39 -20.45 15.83 34.33
N THR A 40 -19.35 16.56 34.52
CA THR A 40 -19.34 17.82 35.29
C THR A 40 -19.52 18.98 34.31
N ALA A 41 -20.55 19.80 34.51
CA ALA A 41 -20.88 20.94 33.66
C ALA A 41 -19.87 22.10 33.80
N PRO A 42 -19.49 22.79 32.70
CA PRO A 42 -18.75 24.03 32.80
C PRO A 42 -19.67 25.25 32.99
N SER A 43 -19.30 26.04 33.99
CA SER A 43 -19.88 27.33 34.37
C SER A 43 -19.75 28.38 33.26
N ARG A 44 -20.82 29.17 33.11
CA ARG A 44 -20.88 30.41 32.32
C ARG A 44 -19.87 31.44 32.86
N ASN A 45 -19.10 32.05 31.98
CA ASN A 45 -18.94 33.51 31.86
C ASN A 45 -17.85 33.88 30.84
N GLY A 46 -18.07 34.96 30.11
CA GLY A 46 -16.99 35.70 29.46
C GLY A 46 -16.98 35.65 27.93
N SER A 47 -17.81 36.50 27.34
CA SER A 47 -17.67 37.12 26.03
C SER A 47 -16.27 37.12 25.40
N ASN A 48 -16.13 36.50 24.22
CA ASN A 48 -15.57 37.19 23.06
C ASN A 48 -15.98 36.50 21.76
N LYS A 49 -16.70 37.27 20.95
CA LYS A 49 -17.08 36.96 19.57
C LYS A 49 -15.80 36.95 18.73
N PHE A 50 -15.59 35.93 17.90
CA PHE A 50 -15.18 36.01 16.48
C PHE A 50 -14.71 34.63 15.98
N VAL A 51 -15.33 34.19 14.87
CA VAL A 51 -14.90 33.11 13.95
C VAL A 51 -14.97 31.66 14.46
N THR A 52 -16.17 31.07 14.40
CA THR A 52 -16.30 29.62 14.16
C THR A 52 -17.54 29.38 13.29
N LEU A 53 -17.37 29.51 11.97
CA LEU A 53 -18.43 29.29 10.99
C LEU A 53 -17.92 28.44 9.81
N ILE A 54 -17.38 27.24 10.07
CA ILE A 54 -17.30 26.17 9.06
C ILE A 54 -17.47 24.82 9.77
N ASN A 55 -18.71 24.50 10.17
CA ASN A 55 -19.06 23.13 10.55
C ASN A 55 -20.58 22.91 10.48
N LEU A 56 -21.21 23.19 9.33
CA LEU A 56 -22.63 22.82 9.15
C LEU A 56 -23.16 22.78 7.70
N ILE A 57 -22.47 22.23 6.69
CA ILE A 57 -23.09 21.78 5.43
C ILE A 57 -22.17 20.69 4.85
N SER A 58 -22.42 19.39 5.01
CA SER A 58 -23.21 18.61 4.06
C SER A 58 -23.43 17.19 4.60
N LYS A 59 -24.59 16.98 5.21
CA LYS A 59 -25.26 15.68 5.36
C LYS A 59 -26.61 15.81 4.68
N ILE A 60 -26.70 15.70 3.36
CA ILE A 60 -27.99 15.58 2.67
C ILE A 60 -27.85 14.66 1.44
N ASN A 61 -28.72 13.65 1.43
CA ASN A 61 -29.28 12.85 0.32
C ASN A 61 -28.57 11.59 -0.23
N VAL A 62 -28.98 10.48 0.38
CA VAL A 62 -29.30 9.18 -0.25
C VAL A 62 -30.66 9.30 -0.97
N THR A 63 -30.74 9.07 -2.29
CA THR A 63 -31.64 8.09 -2.96
C THR A 63 -31.70 8.22 -4.49
N LYS A 64 -31.61 7.06 -5.16
CA LYS A 64 -32.21 6.64 -6.45
C LYS A 64 -31.87 7.39 -7.75
N ARG A 65 -31.30 6.64 -8.70
CA ARG A 65 -31.94 6.31 -10.00
C ARG A 65 -31.20 5.18 -10.74
N LEU A 66 -31.93 4.08 -10.96
CA LEU A 66 -31.75 3.17 -12.08
C LEU A 66 -32.28 3.86 -13.35
N THR A 67 -31.58 3.71 -14.48
CA THR A 67 -32.07 3.14 -15.76
C THR A 67 -30.99 3.30 -16.84
N ASP A 68 -30.63 2.15 -17.42
CA ASP A 68 -30.42 1.87 -18.84
C ASP A 68 -29.58 2.81 -19.72
N THR A 69 -28.50 2.27 -20.29
CA THR A 69 -28.41 2.09 -21.76
C THR A 69 -27.29 1.11 -22.16
N CYS A 70 -27.66 0.22 -23.08
CA CYS A 70 -26.86 -0.79 -23.76
C CYS A 70 -26.01 -0.20 -24.91
N SER A 71 -25.17 -1.09 -25.48
CA SER A 71 -24.39 -1.00 -26.74
C SER A 71 -22.99 -0.38 -26.59
N HIS A 72 -21.88 -0.91 -27.10
CA HIS A 72 -21.62 -1.89 -28.14
C HIS A 72 -20.47 -2.82 -27.72
N PHE A 73 -20.65 -4.13 -27.96
CA PHE A 73 -19.63 -5.17 -27.84
C PHE A 73 -19.08 -5.43 -29.24
N SER A 74 -17.82 -5.06 -29.50
CA SER A 74 -17.11 -5.48 -30.72
C SER A 74 -16.17 -6.62 -30.38
N GLN A 75 -16.51 -7.78 -30.93
CA GLN A 75 -15.63 -8.92 -31.09
C GLN A 75 -14.58 -8.60 -32.15
N SER A 76 -13.31 -8.92 -31.89
CA SER A 76 -12.34 -9.10 -32.97
C SER A 76 -11.32 -10.18 -32.59
N LEU A 77 -11.47 -11.29 -33.29
CA LEU A 77 -10.54 -12.36 -33.66
C LEU A 77 -9.26 -12.57 -32.83
N SER A 78 -9.23 -13.74 -32.21
CA SER A 78 -8.01 -14.52 -31.95
C SER A 78 -7.44 -15.02 -33.29
N THR A 79 -6.23 -14.60 -33.62
CA THR A 79 -5.39 -15.28 -34.62
C THR A 79 -4.24 -15.94 -33.87
N ALA A 80 -4.34 -17.26 -33.71
CA ALA A 80 -3.27 -18.11 -33.23
C ALA A 80 -2.09 -18.03 -34.22
N ARG A 81 -0.91 -17.60 -33.74
CA ARG A 81 0.35 -17.81 -34.44
C ARG A 81 0.99 -19.10 -33.94
N THR A 82 1.02 -20.06 -34.84
CA THR A 82 1.82 -21.27 -34.83
C THR A 82 3.31 -20.91 -34.79
N PRO A 83 4.13 -21.44 -33.86
CA PRO A 83 5.57 -21.36 -33.97
C PRO A 83 6.08 -22.47 -34.91
N THR A 84 6.77 -22.06 -35.96
CA THR A 84 7.59 -22.92 -36.82
C THR A 84 8.82 -23.43 -36.06
N PRO A 85 9.18 -24.72 -36.19
CA PRO A 85 10.40 -25.26 -35.60
C PRO A 85 11.63 -24.89 -36.45
N ILE A 86 12.60 -24.24 -35.82
CA ILE A 86 13.96 -24.10 -36.38
C ILE A 86 14.70 -25.40 -36.13
N LYS A 87 15.09 -26.03 -37.25
CA LYS A 87 15.87 -27.25 -37.35
C LYS A 87 17.35 -26.87 -37.24
N THR A 88 17.96 -27.09 -36.08
CA THR A 88 19.42 -26.98 -35.92
C THR A 88 20.00 -28.39 -35.85
N MET A 89 21.01 -28.61 -36.71
CA MET A 89 21.66 -29.88 -36.93
C MET A 89 22.56 -30.31 -35.78
N ALA A 90 22.74 -31.63 -35.75
CA ALA A 90 23.44 -32.46 -34.79
C ALA A 90 24.93 -32.14 -34.62
N ALA A 91 25.41 -32.35 -33.40
CA ALA A 91 26.74 -32.88 -33.13
C ALA A 91 26.64 -33.77 -31.89
N ASP A 92 26.96 -35.05 -32.10
CA ASP A 92 26.91 -36.15 -31.14
C ASP A 92 27.95 -35.99 -30.02
N ILE A 93 27.54 -36.20 -28.76
CA ILE A 93 28.45 -36.45 -27.63
C ILE A 93 27.84 -37.57 -26.75
N PRO A 94 28.66 -38.52 -26.23
CA PRO A 94 28.19 -39.81 -25.77
C PRO A 94 27.51 -39.80 -24.39
N THR A 95 26.53 -40.68 -24.31
CA THR A 95 25.81 -41.17 -23.15
C THR A 95 26.74 -41.87 -22.14
N THR A 96 26.76 -41.40 -20.90
CA THR A 96 27.06 -42.24 -19.72
C THR A 96 25.99 -42.03 -18.66
N SER A 97 25.19 -43.09 -18.49
CA SER A 97 24.23 -43.29 -17.42
C SER A 97 24.94 -43.62 -16.12
N ASP A 98 24.54 -42.99 -15.01
CA ASP A 98 24.63 -43.66 -13.70
C ASP A 98 23.56 -43.20 -12.71
N ALA A 99 22.73 -44.17 -12.36
CA ALA A 99 22.11 -44.46 -11.07
C ALA A 99 21.61 -43.30 -10.17
N SER A 100 20.30 -43.08 -10.28
CA SER A 100 19.33 -43.13 -9.18
C SER A 100 19.83 -42.90 -7.73
N LYS A 101 19.46 -41.75 -7.16
CA LYS A 101 18.99 -41.66 -5.77
C LYS A 101 17.93 -40.56 -5.70
N PHE A 102 16.68 -40.96 -5.95
CA PHE A 102 15.52 -40.13 -5.67
C PHE A 102 15.45 -39.90 -4.16
N ALA A 103 15.95 -38.73 -3.72
CA ALA A 103 15.81 -38.28 -2.35
C ALA A 103 14.31 -38.10 -2.05
N THR A 104 13.78 -39.03 -1.27
CA THR A 104 12.43 -39.03 -0.73
C THR A 104 12.22 -37.72 0.00
N LYS A 105 11.43 -36.82 -0.61
CA LYS A 105 11.02 -35.55 -0.01
C LYS A 105 10.35 -35.87 1.33
N SER A 106 11.05 -35.59 2.42
CA SER A 106 10.51 -35.71 3.76
C SER A 106 9.25 -34.86 3.83
N ALA A 107 8.11 -35.53 4.06
CA ALA A 107 6.84 -34.89 4.31
C ALA A 107 7.02 -33.98 5.52
N ILE A 108 7.09 -32.68 5.29
CA ILE A 108 7.18 -31.67 6.33
C ILE A 108 5.91 -31.79 7.16
N GLN A 109 6.00 -32.40 8.34
CA GLN A 109 4.93 -32.44 9.32
C GLN A 109 4.54 -31.00 9.69
N ALA A 110 3.39 -30.56 9.18
CA ALA A 110 2.91 -29.19 9.29
C ALA A 110 2.30 -28.85 10.66
N ASP A 111 2.59 -29.63 11.72
CA ASP A 111 1.75 -29.67 12.92
C ASP A 111 2.46 -29.30 14.23
N ARG A 112 3.51 -28.47 14.14
CA ARG A 112 4.07 -27.82 15.34
C ARG A 112 3.43 -26.46 15.54
N PHE A 113 2.48 -26.38 16.46
CA PHE A 113 1.98 -25.11 16.99
C PHE A 113 3.13 -24.37 17.67
N ILE A 114 3.58 -23.27 17.08
CA ILE A 114 4.56 -22.38 17.70
C ILE A 114 3.81 -21.50 18.69
N ILE A 115 3.90 -21.82 19.99
CA ILE A 115 3.37 -20.99 21.06
C ILE A 115 4.38 -19.87 21.33
N TYR A 116 4.00 -18.64 21.01
CA TYR A 116 4.82 -17.47 21.28
C TYR A 116 4.61 -17.02 22.74
N THR A 117 5.62 -17.21 23.58
CA THR A 117 5.57 -16.87 25.01
C THR A 117 5.78 -15.37 25.28
N ARG A 118 6.38 -14.63 24.34
CA ARG A 118 6.67 -13.19 24.52
C ARG A 118 5.56 -12.30 23.97
N PRO A 119 5.14 -11.26 24.72
CA PRO A 119 4.24 -10.24 24.18
C PRO A 119 4.92 -9.56 22.97
N GLN A 120 4.11 -9.23 21.95
CA GLN A 120 4.58 -8.49 20.79
C GLN A 120 4.95 -7.08 21.22
N SER A 121 6.14 -6.62 20.86
CA SER A 121 6.48 -5.20 21.00
C SER A 121 5.50 -4.35 20.21
N VAL A 122 5.07 -3.23 20.77
CA VAL A 122 4.28 -2.26 20.02
C VAL A 122 5.23 -1.50 19.11
N LEU A 123 5.01 -1.57 17.80
CA LEU A 123 5.84 -0.90 16.79
C LEU A 123 5.06 0.24 16.13
N ARG A 124 5.77 1.26 15.63
CA ARG A 124 5.20 2.32 14.79
C ARG A 124 6.20 2.79 13.73
N PHE A 125 5.70 3.41 12.66
CA PHE A 125 6.56 4.20 11.78
C PHE A 125 6.92 5.53 12.45
N SER A 126 8.18 5.91 12.37
CA SER A 126 8.72 7.18 12.85
C SER A 126 9.63 7.80 11.80
N HIS A 127 9.51 9.10 11.60
CA HIS A 127 10.48 9.85 10.81
C HIS A 127 11.69 10.15 11.69
N ASP A 128 12.84 9.57 11.33
CA ASP A 128 14.12 9.93 11.90
C ASP A 128 14.69 11.12 11.13
N VAL A 129 14.66 12.29 11.79
CA VAL A 129 15.09 13.56 11.22
C VAL A 129 16.59 13.57 10.93
N LEU A 130 17.40 12.86 11.73
CA LEU A 130 18.86 12.85 11.60
C LEU A 130 19.29 12.06 10.38
N SER A 131 18.73 10.86 10.18
CA SER A 131 19.01 10.06 8.98
C SER A 131 18.20 10.49 7.76
N GLY A 132 17.21 11.37 7.94
CA GLY A 132 16.26 11.75 6.89
C GLY A 132 15.47 10.55 6.36
N SER A 133 15.25 9.53 7.19
CA SER A 133 14.63 8.26 6.79
C SER A 133 13.44 7.89 7.67
N LEU A 134 12.52 7.12 7.12
CA LEU A 134 11.43 6.51 7.86
C LEU A 134 11.91 5.17 8.44
N THR A 135 11.76 5.00 9.74
CA THR A 135 12.16 3.79 10.48
C THR A 135 10.97 3.16 11.21
N VAL A 136 11.10 1.88 11.56
CA VAL A 136 10.15 1.17 12.43
C VAL A 136 10.74 1.17 13.83
N SER A 137 10.10 1.86 14.77
CA SER A 137 10.56 2.00 16.16
C SER A 137 9.57 1.36 17.14
N ILE A 138 10.09 0.95 18.30
CA ILE A 138 9.27 0.49 19.42
C ILE A 138 8.58 1.71 20.04
N CYS A 139 7.31 1.56 20.41
CA CYS A 139 6.51 2.60 21.03
C CYS A 139 5.87 2.07 22.32
N GLU A 140 6.17 2.67 23.45
CA GLU A 140 5.67 2.22 24.76
C GLU A 140 4.31 2.84 25.13
N SER A 141 3.97 3.99 24.54
CA SER A 141 2.81 4.79 24.95
C SER A 141 1.52 4.46 24.19
N ASP A 142 1.61 3.84 23.01
CA ASP A 142 0.46 3.57 22.15
C ASP A 142 -0.20 2.24 22.46
N LYS A 143 -1.36 2.29 23.12
CA LYS A 143 -2.07 1.07 23.56
C LYS A 143 -3.07 0.52 22.55
N SER A 144 -3.55 1.34 21.60
CA SER A 144 -4.61 0.92 20.67
C SER A 144 -4.12 0.76 19.22
N ARG A 145 -4.57 -0.32 18.57
CA ARG A 145 -4.26 -0.60 17.16
C ARG A 145 -4.65 0.54 16.21
N PRO A 146 -5.83 1.18 16.34
CA PRO A 146 -6.18 2.33 15.50
C PRO A 146 -5.26 3.54 15.71
N SER A 147 -4.80 3.79 16.94
CA SER A 147 -3.85 4.88 17.23
C SER A 147 -2.52 4.64 16.53
N ILE A 148 -1.99 3.42 16.59
CA ILE A 148 -0.74 3.02 15.95
C ILE A 148 -0.82 3.23 14.43
N ILE A 149 -1.89 2.75 13.79
CA ILE A 149 -2.10 2.90 12.34
C ILE A 149 -2.20 4.39 11.96
N LYS A 150 -3.00 5.17 12.70
CA LYS A 150 -3.17 6.61 12.44
C LYS A 150 -1.86 7.38 12.58
N LYS A 151 -1.11 7.16 13.66
CA LYS A 151 0.19 7.82 13.91
C LYS A 151 1.22 7.42 12.86
N SER A 152 1.29 6.14 12.52
CA SER A 152 2.20 5.62 11.50
C SER A 152 1.89 6.19 10.11
N SER A 153 0.60 6.31 9.75
CA SER A 153 0.18 6.97 8.51
C SER A 153 0.54 8.46 8.51
N SER A 154 0.36 9.13 9.64
CA SER A 154 0.73 10.55 9.79
C SER A 154 2.24 10.77 9.69
N ALA A 155 3.05 9.84 10.20
CA ALA A 155 4.51 9.89 10.08
C ALA A 155 4.96 9.81 8.61
N ILE A 156 4.36 8.92 7.81
CA ILE A 156 4.63 8.82 6.37
C ILE A 156 4.20 10.09 5.63
N GLN A 157 3.01 10.63 5.94
CA GLN A 157 2.56 11.89 5.33
C GLN A 157 3.52 13.03 5.66
N SER A 158 3.89 13.20 6.93
CA SER A 158 4.86 14.21 7.36
C SER A 158 6.22 14.02 6.69
N PHE A 159 6.66 12.78 6.49
CA PHE A 159 7.91 12.47 5.80
C PHE A 159 7.89 12.95 4.34
N PHE A 160 6.76 12.79 3.65
CA PHE A 160 6.58 13.22 2.27
C PHE A 160 6.30 14.72 2.12
N SER A 161 5.72 15.37 3.13
CA SER A 161 5.47 16.81 3.13
C SER A 161 6.76 17.66 3.08
N ASN A 162 7.92 17.07 3.33
CA ASN A 162 9.23 17.73 3.22
C ASN A 162 9.73 17.87 1.76
N SER A 163 8.93 17.47 0.77
CA SER A 163 9.24 17.61 -0.65
C SER A 163 8.40 18.70 -1.31
N LYS A 164 8.86 19.24 -2.44
CA LYS A 164 8.12 20.25 -3.23
C LYS A 164 6.97 19.66 -4.07
N VAL A 165 6.79 18.34 -4.05
CA VAL A 165 5.73 17.63 -4.77
C VAL A 165 4.61 17.22 -3.83
N SER A 166 3.42 16.94 -4.39
CA SER A 166 2.30 16.44 -3.59
C SER A 166 2.66 15.13 -2.89
N PRO A 167 2.39 14.97 -1.58
CA PRO A 167 2.54 13.68 -0.89
C PRO A 167 1.81 12.53 -1.60
N SER A 168 0.70 12.83 -2.28
CA SER A 168 -0.05 11.86 -3.06
C SER A 168 0.76 11.22 -4.19
N ARG A 169 1.65 11.98 -4.83
CA ARG A 169 2.55 11.45 -5.87
C ARG A 169 3.49 10.41 -5.27
N LEU A 170 4.08 10.72 -4.13
CA LEU A 170 5.01 9.80 -3.44
C LEU A 170 4.30 8.56 -2.91
N ILE A 171 3.05 8.69 -2.43
CA ILE A 171 2.22 7.53 -2.02
C ILE A 171 1.96 6.60 -3.21
N TYR A 172 1.62 7.12 -4.39
CA TYR A 172 1.47 6.28 -5.58
C TYR A 172 2.76 5.60 -6.01
N ILE A 173 3.90 6.30 -5.95
CA ILE A 173 5.21 5.70 -6.24
C ILE A 173 5.52 4.59 -5.25
N THR A 174 5.27 4.81 -3.95
CA THR A 174 5.39 3.76 -2.92
C THR A 174 4.51 2.57 -3.24
N ALA A 175 3.26 2.77 -3.66
CA ALA A 175 2.39 1.68 -4.08
C ALA A 175 2.92 0.96 -5.33
N GLY A 176 3.45 1.68 -6.32
CA GLY A 176 4.07 1.08 -7.51
C GLY A 176 5.30 0.22 -7.21
N LEU A 177 6.05 0.57 -6.16
CA LEU A 177 7.16 -0.22 -5.62
C LEU A 177 6.67 -1.41 -4.79
N ALA A 178 5.65 -1.21 -3.95
CA ALA A 178 5.16 -2.21 -3.02
C ALA A 178 4.29 -3.30 -3.69
N PHE A 179 3.55 -2.94 -4.73
CA PHE A 179 2.59 -3.81 -5.42
C PHE A 179 3.26 -4.58 -6.56
N ASP A 180 4.25 -5.39 -6.19
CA ASP A 180 4.97 -6.28 -7.09
C ASP A 180 4.70 -7.76 -6.74
N PRO A 181 4.57 -8.67 -7.72
CA PRO A 181 4.43 -10.10 -7.43
C PRO A 181 5.51 -10.68 -6.52
N ALA A 182 6.74 -10.14 -6.59
CA ALA A 182 7.86 -10.56 -5.75
C ALA A 182 7.86 -9.96 -4.33
N SER A 183 6.97 -9.01 -4.04
CA SER A 183 6.89 -8.36 -2.73
C SER A 183 6.41 -9.33 -1.65
N PRO A 184 6.75 -9.08 -0.37
CA PRO A 184 6.24 -9.90 0.72
C PRO A 184 4.71 -9.77 0.84
N LYS A 185 4.07 -10.80 1.38
CA LYS A 185 2.66 -10.71 1.80
C LYS A 185 2.53 -9.59 2.85
N PRO A 186 1.49 -8.75 2.79
CA PRO A 186 0.30 -8.88 1.95
C PRO A 186 0.38 -8.16 0.60
N PHE A 187 1.51 -7.59 0.20
CA PHE A 187 1.58 -6.73 -0.99
C PHE A 187 1.85 -7.51 -2.28
N GLY A 188 2.69 -8.55 -2.21
CA GLY A 188 2.93 -9.43 -3.34
C GLY A 188 2.03 -10.66 -3.36
N GLY A 189 2.15 -11.42 -4.43
CA GLY A 189 1.31 -12.58 -4.69
C GLY A 189 1.39 -13.05 -6.14
N PRO A 190 0.71 -14.14 -6.49
CA PRO A 190 0.64 -14.62 -7.86
C PRO A 190 0.15 -13.51 -8.80
N LYS A 191 0.64 -13.50 -10.05
CA LYS A 191 0.21 -12.52 -11.07
C LYS A 191 -1.30 -12.49 -11.29
N THR A 192 -1.98 -13.62 -11.08
CA THR A 192 -3.43 -13.80 -11.22
C THR A 192 -4.23 -13.27 -10.03
N HIS A 193 -3.63 -13.28 -8.83
CA HIS A 193 -4.26 -12.82 -7.60
C HIS A 193 -3.24 -12.08 -6.74
N PRO A 194 -2.87 -10.85 -7.14
CA PRO A 194 -1.87 -10.10 -6.41
C PRO A 194 -2.28 -9.83 -4.96
N GLY A 195 -1.32 -9.59 -4.07
CA GLY A 195 -1.58 -9.37 -2.65
C GLY A 195 -2.45 -8.13 -2.36
N TYR A 196 -2.40 -7.13 -3.22
CA TYR A 196 -3.23 -5.91 -3.15
C TYR A 196 -4.67 -6.08 -3.66
N VAL A 197 -5.14 -7.30 -3.96
CA VAL A 197 -6.55 -7.53 -4.35
C VAL A 197 -7.52 -7.19 -3.22
N GLU A 198 -7.07 -7.24 -1.96
CA GLU A 198 -7.90 -6.84 -0.81
C GLU A 198 -8.15 -5.32 -0.73
N TYR A 199 -7.45 -4.50 -1.54
CA TYR A 199 -7.68 -3.06 -1.58
C TYR A 199 -8.83 -2.69 -2.51
N ASP A 200 -9.86 -2.04 -1.96
CA ASP A 200 -11.07 -1.57 -2.67
C ASP A 200 -11.28 -0.04 -2.55
N GLY A 201 -10.31 0.67 -1.95
CA GLY A 201 -10.41 2.11 -1.76
C GLY A 201 -10.29 2.91 -3.04
N THR A 202 -10.89 4.10 -3.06
CA THR A 202 -10.90 5.01 -4.22
C THR A 202 -10.04 6.28 -4.01
N THR A 203 -9.43 6.42 -2.84
CA THR A 203 -8.70 7.64 -2.46
C THR A 203 -7.24 7.34 -2.12
N VAL A 204 -6.37 8.36 -2.26
CA VAL A 204 -4.96 8.22 -1.89
C VAL A 204 -4.78 8.01 -0.38
N ALA A 205 -5.64 8.63 0.43
CA ALA A 205 -5.63 8.45 1.88
C ALA A 205 -5.97 7.01 2.27
N SER A 206 -6.99 6.40 1.65
CA SER A 206 -7.33 4.99 1.87
C SER A 206 -6.21 4.06 1.40
N LEU A 207 -5.52 4.39 0.30
CA LEU A 207 -4.37 3.62 -0.19
C LEU A 207 -3.22 3.62 0.82
N LEU A 208 -2.87 4.78 1.37
CA LEU A 208 -1.85 4.87 2.42
C LEU A 208 -2.27 4.10 3.67
N GLN A 209 -3.52 4.27 4.10
CA GLN A 209 -4.06 3.54 5.24
C GLN A 209 -3.96 2.03 5.02
N TYR A 210 -4.34 1.54 3.83
CA TYR A 210 -4.23 0.12 3.48
C TYR A 210 -2.79 -0.40 3.55
N LEU A 211 -1.81 0.33 3.02
CA LEU A 211 -0.39 -0.06 3.09
C LEU A 211 0.07 -0.22 4.54
N VAL A 212 -0.29 0.73 5.40
CA VAL A 212 0.08 0.71 6.82
C VAL A 212 -0.67 -0.38 7.57
N GLU A 213 -1.99 -0.41 7.47
CA GLU A 213 -2.88 -1.34 8.16
C GLU A 213 -2.57 -2.79 7.79
N SER A 214 -2.37 -3.09 6.51
CA SER A 214 -2.05 -4.44 6.05
C SER A 214 -0.69 -4.92 6.56
N SER A 215 0.30 -4.02 6.64
CA SER A 215 1.61 -4.33 7.27
C SER A 215 1.44 -4.70 8.74
N PHE A 216 0.69 -3.90 9.49
CA PHE A 216 0.45 -4.16 10.91
C PHE A 216 -0.41 -5.40 11.15
N LYS A 217 -1.43 -5.64 10.32
CA LYS A 217 -2.23 -6.87 10.36
C LYS A 217 -1.34 -8.09 10.19
N ARG A 218 -0.39 -8.06 9.24
CA ARG A 218 0.60 -9.12 9.05
C ARG A 218 1.54 -9.27 10.25
N TYR A 219 2.04 -8.16 10.79
CA TYR A 219 2.88 -8.16 11.98
C TYR A 219 2.18 -8.80 13.19
N TRP A 220 0.94 -8.40 13.47
CA TRP A 220 0.18 -8.95 14.58
C TRP A 220 -0.18 -10.41 14.38
N ALA A 221 -0.55 -10.81 13.16
CA ALA A 221 -0.95 -12.19 12.84
C ALA A 221 0.23 -13.17 12.82
N CYS A 222 1.37 -12.78 12.25
CA CYS A 222 2.49 -13.69 11.98
C CYS A 222 3.74 -13.42 12.82
N ARG A 223 3.72 -12.39 13.69
CA ARG A 223 4.84 -12.00 14.57
C ARG A 223 6.12 -11.59 13.82
N GLY A 224 6.04 -11.39 12.50
CA GLY A 224 7.15 -11.01 11.63
C GLY A 224 7.10 -9.54 11.24
N ARG A 225 8.25 -8.89 11.21
CA ARG A 225 8.41 -7.45 10.89
C ARG A 225 8.59 -7.16 9.41
N GLU A 226 8.68 -8.20 8.58
CA GLU A 226 9.17 -8.10 7.21
C GLU A 226 8.28 -7.18 6.36
N ALA A 227 6.95 -7.23 6.56
CA ALA A 227 6.02 -6.35 5.86
C ALA A 227 6.18 -4.86 6.27
N LEU A 228 6.43 -4.59 7.56
CA LEU A 228 6.65 -3.23 8.06
C LEU A 228 7.96 -2.67 7.52
N ASP A 229 9.05 -3.43 7.64
CA ASP A 229 10.37 -3.03 7.16
C ASP A 229 10.36 -2.83 5.63
N PHE A 230 9.62 -3.68 4.90
CA PHE A 230 9.42 -3.54 3.46
C PHE A 230 8.69 -2.24 3.07
N VAL A 231 7.61 -1.89 3.76
CA VAL A 231 6.90 -0.63 3.49
C VAL A 231 7.78 0.59 3.82
N ALA A 232 8.51 0.56 4.94
CA ALA A 232 9.48 1.62 5.25
C ALA A 232 10.53 1.76 4.15
N SER A 233 11.07 0.65 3.66
CA SER A 233 12.03 0.63 2.54
C SER A 233 11.43 1.22 1.26
N CYS A 234 10.18 0.87 0.91
CA CYS A 234 9.48 1.42 -0.26
C CYS A 234 9.24 2.93 -0.13
N VAL A 235 8.88 3.42 1.06
CA VAL A 235 8.70 4.85 1.35
C VAL A 235 10.02 5.61 1.21
N ASN A 236 11.09 5.10 1.82
CA ASN A 236 12.43 5.68 1.72
C ASN A 236 12.94 5.69 0.28
N ARG A 237 12.73 4.59 -0.46
CA ARG A 237 13.12 4.47 -1.87
C ARG A 237 12.33 5.43 -2.76
N ALA A 238 11.02 5.60 -2.54
CA ALA A 238 10.22 6.57 -3.28
C ALA A 238 10.77 7.99 -3.11
N ARG A 239 11.12 8.37 -1.88
CA ARG A 239 11.72 9.69 -1.60
C ARG A 239 13.12 9.83 -2.22
N LYS A 240 13.96 8.79 -2.12
CA LYS A 240 15.30 8.78 -2.75
C LYS A 240 15.23 8.93 -4.27
N LEU A 241 14.30 8.22 -4.92
CA LEU A 241 14.08 8.32 -6.36
C LEU A 241 13.61 9.72 -6.77
N HIS A 242 12.75 10.36 -5.95
CA HIS A 242 12.28 11.72 -6.20
C HIS A 242 13.46 12.70 -6.30
N TYR A 243 14.36 12.67 -5.33
CA TYR A 243 15.55 13.54 -5.32
C TYR A 243 16.61 13.15 -6.37
N ALA A 244 16.67 11.89 -6.80
CA ALA A 244 17.54 11.48 -7.90
C ALA A 244 17.13 12.11 -9.25
N GLY A 245 15.89 12.60 -9.38
CA GLY A 245 15.47 13.43 -10.51
C GLY A 245 15.12 12.71 -11.80
N ASN A 246 15.11 11.38 -11.84
CA ASN A 246 14.68 10.65 -13.04
C ASN A 246 13.15 10.66 -13.16
N ALA A 247 12.64 11.68 -13.87
CA ALA A 247 11.21 11.93 -14.03
C ALA A 247 10.46 10.76 -14.70
N ASP A 248 11.09 10.08 -15.67
CA ASP A 248 10.47 8.98 -16.42
C ASP A 248 10.22 7.77 -15.52
N ILE A 249 11.23 7.34 -14.76
CA ILE A 249 11.08 6.25 -13.79
C ILE A 249 10.03 6.59 -12.73
N LEU A 250 10.01 7.83 -12.24
CA LEU A 250 9.02 8.27 -11.25
C LEU A 250 7.60 8.27 -11.81
N ASN A 251 7.42 8.73 -13.05
CA ASN A 251 6.13 8.74 -13.73
C ASN A 251 5.65 7.31 -14.01
N GLU A 252 6.54 6.41 -14.45
CA GLU A 252 6.22 5.00 -14.65
C GLU A 252 5.77 4.34 -13.33
N LEU A 253 6.53 4.52 -12.25
CA LEU A 253 6.19 3.95 -10.94
C LEU A 253 4.89 4.52 -10.37
N MET A 254 4.68 5.83 -10.52
CA MET A 254 3.44 6.47 -10.09
C MET A 254 2.24 5.92 -10.86
N LEU A 255 2.32 5.84 -12.19
CA LEU A 255 1.25 5.28 -13.03
C LEU A 255 1.01 3.80 -12.73
N LYS A 256 2.07 3.01 -12.48
CA LYS A 256 1.97 1.63 -12.00
C LYS A 256 1.18 1.59 -10.69
N GLY A 257 1.51 2.43 -9.71
CA GLY A 257 0.79 2.53 -8.44
C GLY A 257 -0.69 2.88 -8.60
N MET A 258 -1.00 3.89 -9.41
CA MET A 258 -2.39 4.29 -9.70
C MET A 258 -3.20 3.17 -10.36
N LYS A 259 -2.61 2.45 -11.34
CA LYS A 259 -3.25 1.30 -12.00
C LYS A 259 -3.49 0.15 -11.03
N LYS A 260 -2.50 -0.15 -10.19
CA LYS A 260 -2.55 -1.25 -9.22
C LYS A 260 -3.54 -0.97 -8.08
N ALA A 261 -3.70 0.28 -7.69
CA ALA A 261 -4.72 0.73 -6.75
C ALA A 261 -6.12 0.83 -7.39
N GLY A 262 -6.27 0.59 -8.69
CA GLY A 262 -7.58 0.70 -9.37
C GLY A 262 -8.10 2.14 -9.53
N HIS A 263 -7.29 3.15 -9.24
CA HIS A 263 -7.69 4.56 -9.38
C HIS A 263 -7.68 5.03 -10.84
N ILE A 264 -6.99 4.29 -11.73
CA ILE A 264 -7.05 4.45 -13.18
C ILE A 264 -7.18 3.09 -13.86
N ALA A 265 -7.77 3.07 -15.06
CA ALA A 265 -7.94 1.85 -15.83
C ALA A 265 -6.59 1.26 -16.27
N TRP A 266 -6.46 -0.07 -16.15
CA TRP A 266 -5.23 -0.80 -16.48
C TRP A 266 -4.81 -0.66 -17.95
N ASN A 267 -5.79 -0.73 -18.86
CA ASN A 267 -5.62 -0.82 -20.32
C ASN A 267 -5.88 0.50 -21.07
N LYS A 268 -5.93 1.65 -20.39
CA LYS A 268 -6.16 2.95 -21.05
C LYS A 268 -4.93 3.84 -20.92
N SER A 269 -4.72 4.69 -21.92
CA SER A 269 -3.81 5.83 -21.80
C SER A 269 -4.31 6.72 -20.66
N ALA A 270 -3.40 7.14 -19.78
CA ALA A 270 -3.72 7.99 -18.64
C ALA A 270 -2.85 9.25 -18.70
N THR A 271 -3.48 10.41 -18.63
CA THR A 271 -2.79 11.69 -18.51
C THR A 271 -2.49 11.95 -17.04
N ILE A 272 -1.26 12.32 -16.73
CA ILE A 272 -0.86 12.67 -15.35
C ILE A 272 -1.50 14.02 -14.98
N PRO A 273 -2.33 14.09 -13.91
CA PRO A 273 -2.88 15.35 -13.43
C PRO A 273 -1.79 16.33 -13.03
N GLU A 274 -2.02 17.63 -13.25
CA GLU A 274 -1.04 18.69 -12.97
C GLU A 274 -0.49 18.63 -11.53
N ALA A 275 -1.38 18.41 -10.55
CA ALA A 275 -1.02 18.31 -9.14
C ALA A 275 -0.10 17.13 -8.80
N LEU A 276 -0.01 16.13 -9.69
CA LEU A 276 0.82 14.95 -9.55
C LEU A 276 2.04 14.97 -10.47
N ARG A 277 2.30 16.05 -11.23
CA ARG A 277 3.48 16.13 -12.09
C ARG A 277 4.77 16.18 -11.28
N HIS A 278 5.84 15.63 -11.85
CA HIS A 278 7.18 15.75 -11.27
C HIS A 278 7.60 17.21 -11.21
N ARG A 279 8.28 17.59 -10.13
CA ARG A 279 9.00 18.87 -10.05
C ARG A 279 10.41 18.54 -9.60
N GLN A 280 11.37 18.90 -10.44
CA GLN A 280 12.77 18.64 -10.15
C GLN A 280 13.15 19.38 -8.87
N GLU A 281 13.70 18.63 -7.93
CA GLU A 281 14.13 19.13 -6.63
C GLU A 281 15.52 18.60 -6.36
N VAL A 282 16.48 19.50 -6.20
CA VAL A 282 17.78 19.14 -5.66
C VAL A 282 17.55 18.84 -4.19
N GLN A 283 17.98 17.67 -3.73
CA GLN A 283 18.10 17.43 -2.30
C GLN A 283 19.06 18.51 -1.80
N SER A 284 18.52 19.54 -1.15
CA SER A 284 19.34 20.35 -0.27
C SER A 284 19.83 19.35 0.74
N ASP A 285 21.09 18.91 0.61
CA ASP A 285 21.83 18.44 1.76
C ASP A 285 21.55 19.50 2.79
N VAL A 286 20.72 19.15 3.76
CA VAL A 286 20.46 20.02 4.88
C VAL A 286 21.83 20.15 5.48
N GLN A 287 22.47 21.25 5.11
CA GLN A 287 23.51 21.92 5.84
C GLN A 287 23.21 21.57 7.28
N THR A 288 24.11 20.82 7.92
CA THR A 288 24.50 21.19 9.26
C THR A 288 24.49 22.71 9.26
N SER A 289 23.42 23.31 9.78
CA SER A 289 23.39 24.71 10.14
C SER A 289 24.45 24.80 11.22
N GLU A 290 25.70 24.83 10.78
CA GLU A 290 26.84 25.17 11.57
C GLU A 290 26.53 26.59 11.96
N VAL A 291 25.95 26.75 13.14
CA VAL A 291 25.82 28.04 13.79
C VAL A 291 27.25 28.45 14.06
N ARG A 292 27.84 29.15 13.09
CA ARG A 292 29.20 29.68 13.22
C ARG A 292 29.11 30.81 14.23
N PHE A 293 29.35 30.47 15.50
CA PHE A 293 29.45 31.46 16.56
C PHE A 293 30.62 32.38 16.24
N THR A 294 30.34 33.58 15.74
CA THR A 294 31.35 34.61 15.62
C THR A 294 31.83 34.97 17.03
N SER A 295 33.12 34.78 17.32
CA SER A 295 33.70 35.18 18.60
C SER A 295 33.42 36.67 18.83
N ARG A 296 32.92 37.02 20.03
CA ARG A 296 32.75 38.43 20.40
C ARG A 296 34.12 39.10 20.28
N GLN A 297 34.26 40.04 19.35
CA GLN A 297 35.42 40.91 19.30
C GLN A 297 35.46 41.70 20.63
N SER A 298 36.36 41.32 21.52
CA SER A 298 36.65 42.09 22.73
C SER A 298 37.19 43.45 22.28
N ARG A 299 36.49 44.53 22.65
CA ARG A 299 36.94 45.90 22.38
C ARG A 299 38.34 46.09 22.97
N VAL A 300 39.35 46.20 22.12
CA VAL A 300 40.70 46.60 22.50
C VAL A 300 40.62 48.03 23.03
N LYS A 301 40.92 48.22 24.32
CA LYS A 301 41.06 49.55 24.91
C LYS A 301 42.31 50.18 24.32
N LYS A 302 42.16 51.35 23.69
CA LYS A 302 43.31 52.16 23.27
C LYS A 302 44.06 52.63 24.53
N PRO A 303 45.39 52.48 24.60
CA PRO A 303 46.18 53.13 25.65
C PRO A 303 46.15 54.65 25.42
N VAL A 304 46.01 55.37 26.53
CA VAL A 304 46.07 56.84 26.64
C VAL A 304 47.53 57.26 26.79
#